data_AF-A0A0C2EFF0-F1
#
_entry.id   AF-A0A0C2EFF0-F1
#
_cell.length_a   1.000
_cell.length_b   1.000
_cell.length_c   1.000
_cell.angle_alpha   90.00
_cell.angle_beta   90.00
_cell.angle_gamma   90.00
#
_symmetry.space_group_name_H-M   'P 1'
#
loop_
_entity.id
_entity.type
_entity.pdbx_description
1 polymer ?
#
loop_
_entity_poly.entity_id
_entity_poly.type
_entity_poly.pdbx_seq_one_letter_code
_entity_poly.pdbx_strand_id
1 'polypeptide(L)'
;MGYSFDGLRAAFTGEAAFRQLVWLNAVLIPLAFFFHVSRVERALLIAVCLLALIVELLNSAVEAAIDRISLDRHPLSKNAKDMGSAAQFVALSMIALVWAVILL
;
A
#
# COMPACT_ATOMS: atom_id res chain seq x y z
N MET A 1 19.75 -9.40 -3.27
CA MET A 1 19.01 -8.80 -2.14
C MET A 1 19.24 -7.29 -1.99
N GLY A 2 20.37 -6.70 -2.42
CA GLY A 2 20.61 -5.25 -2.34
C GLY A 2 19.48 -4.39 -2.94
N TYR A 3 19.13 -4.62 -4.22
CA TYR A 3 18.07 -3.85 -4.89
C TYR A 3 16.70 -3.87 -4.22
N SER A 4 16.31 -4.98 -3.56
CA SER A 4 15.01 -5.08 -2.87
C SER A 4 14.97 -4.23 -1.60
N PHE A 5 16.06 -4.24 -0.81
CA PHE A 5 16.18 -3.40 0.38
C PHE A 5 16.35 -1.92 0.02
N ASP A 6 17.08 -1.63 -1.06
CA ASP A 6 17.25 -0.26 -1.55
C ASP A 6 15.91 0.32 -2.00
N GLY A 7 15.06 -0.46 -2.69
CA GLY A 7 13.71 -0.05 -3.08
C GLY A 7 12.80 0.23 -1.88
N LEU A 8 12.78 -0.66 -0.88
CA LEU A 8 12.01 -0.45 0.35
C LEU A 8 12.50 0.76 1.15
N ARG A 9 13.83 0.95 1.23
CA ARG A 9 14.42 2.11 1.88
C ARG A 9 14.05 3.40 1.15
N ALA A 10 14.16 3.41 -0.17
CA ALA A 10 13.80 4.56 -0.99
C ALA A 10 12.33 4.97 -0.78
N ALA A 11 11.41 3.99 -0.85
CA ALA A 11 9.98 4.24 -0.58
C ALA A 11 9.76 4.76 0.85
N PHE A 12 10.40 4.18 1.86
CA PHE A 12 10.25 4.64 3.24
C PHE A 12 10.78 6.06 3.47
N THR A 13 11.90 6.43 2.85
CA THR A 13 12.47 7.78 3.01
C THR A 13 11.76 8.82 2.15
N GLY A 14 11.41 8.47 0.91
CA GLY A 14 10.83 9.37 -0.08
C GLY A 14 9.34 9.59 0.11
N GLU A 15 8.59 8.55 0.46
CA GLU A 15 7.13 8.56 0.37
C GLU A 15 6.47 8.61 1.75
N ALA A 16 5.82 9.75 2.03
CA ALA A 16 5.08 9.92 3.27
C ALA A 16 3.92 8.92 3.39
N ALA A 17 3.23 8.63 2.29
CA ALA A 17 2.13 7.67 2.23
C ALA A 17 2.60 6.25 2.54
N PHE A 18 3.75 5.81 1.98
CA PHE A 18 4.34 4.53 2.34
C PHE A 18 4.68 4.42 3.84
N ARG A 19 5.24 5.47 4.44
CA ARG A 19 5.47 5.48 5.91
C ARG A 19 4.17 5.36 6.71
N GLN A 20 3.12 6.07 6.31
CA GLN A 20 1.82 5.98 6.98
C GLN A 20 1.27 4.56 6.92
N LEU A 21 1.38 3.87 5.78
CA LEU A 21 0.97 2.47 5.65
C LEU A 21 1.82 1.53 6.50
N VAL A 22 3.14 1.76 6.61
CA VAL A 22 4.01 0.96 7.47
C VAL A 22 3.56 1.10 8.93
N TRP A 23 3.27 2.32 9.40
CA TRP A 23 2.75 2.53 10.75
C TRP A 23 1.37 1.90 10.95
N LEU A 24 0.47 2.02 9.97
CA LEU A 24 -0.84 1.37 10.00
C LEU A 24 -0.69 -0.16 10.10
N ASN A 25 0.17 -0.77 9.28
CA ASN A 25 0.46 -2.20 9.29
C ASN A 25 1.10 -2.64 10.61
N ALA A 26 2.00 -1.83 11.18
CA ALA A 26 2.64 -2.09 12.47
C ALA A 26 1.63 -2.14 13.62
N VAL A 27 0.46 -1.53 13.48
CA VAL A 27 -0.64 -1.60 14.45
C VAL A 27 -1.61 -2.74 14.09
N LEU A 28 -2.09 -2.79 12.85
CA LEU A 28 -3.12 -3.74 12.43
C LEU A 28 -2.65 -5.20 12.46
N ILE A 29 -1.41 -5.47 12.04
CA ILE A 29 -0.90 -6.85 11.98
C ILE A 29 -0.82 -7.47 13.39
N PRO A 30 -0.20 -6.83 14.40
CA PRO A 30 -0.26 -7.33 15.76
C PRO A 30 -1.70 -7.44 16.28
N LEU A 31 -2.54 -6.44 16.00
CA LEU A 31 -3.94 -6.43 16.44
C LEU A 31 -4.73 -7.64 15.92
N ALA A 32 -4.46 -8.12 14.70
CA ALA A 32 -5.08 -9.32 14.14
C ALA A 32 -4.81 -10.61 14.95
N PHE A 33 -3.72 -10.67 15.72
CA PHE A 33 -3.42 -11.81 16.60
C PHE A 33 -4.17 -11.76 17.94
N PHE A 34 -4.67 -10.59 18.34
CA PHE A 34 -5.45 -10.45 19.58
C PHE A 34 -6.92 -10.85 19.42
N PHE A 35 -7.45 -10.90 18.19
CA PHE A 35 -8.82 -11.32 17.95
C PHE A 35 -8.99 -12.84 17.92
N HIS A 36 -10.15 -13.28 18.43
CA HIS A 36 -10.59 -14.67 18.40
C HIS A 36 -11.29 -14.99 17.05
N VAL A 37 -10.49 -15.03 15.99
CA VAL A 37 -10.93 -15.36 14.63
C VAL A 37 -10.27 -16.65 14.14
N SER A 38 -10.84 -17.27 13.12
CA SER A 38 -10.24 -18.45 12.48
C SER A 38 -8.87 -18.13 11.86
N ARG A 39 -8.10 -19.19 11.58
CA ARG A 39 -6.77 -19.04 10.95
C ARG A 39 -6.85 -18.39 9.57
N VAL A 40 -7.91 -18.68 8.82
CA VAL A 40 -8.13 -18.13 7.47
C VAL A 40 -8.48 -16.65 7.57
N GLU A 41 -9.40 -16.28 8.45
CA GLU A 41 -9.77 -14.87 8.68
C GLU A 41 -8.56 -14.04 9.13
N ARG A 42 -7.76 -14.55 10.07
CA ARG A 42 -6.52 -13.87 10.48
C ARG A 42 -5.55 -13.67 9.33
N ALA A 43 -5.37 -14.70 8.49
CA ALA A 43 -4.52 -14.58 7.30
C ALA A 43 -5.04 -13.51 6.33
N LEU A 44 -6.36 -13.40 6.15
CA LEU A 44 -6.98 -12.36 5.33
C LEU A 44 -6.77 -10.96 5.92
N LEU A 45 -6.97 -10.77 7.22
CA LEU A 45 -6.73 -9.49 7.91
C LEU A 45 -5.29 -8.99 7.69
N ILE A 46 -4.31 -9.90 7.75
CA ILE A 46 -2.90 -9.58 7.50
C ILE A 46 -2.63 -9.35 6.02
N ALA A 47 -3.17 -10.19 5.14
CA ALA A 47 -2.92 -10.14 3.71
C ALA A 47 -3.37 -8.82 3.07
N VAL A 48 -4.54 -8.28 3.45
CA VAL A 48 -5.01 -6.98 2.92
C VAL A 48 -4.13 -5.81 3.37
N CYS A 49 -3.51 -5.90 4.54
CA CYS A 49 -2.60 -4.87 5.03
C CYS A 49 -1.29 -4.86 4.20
N LEU A 50 -0.74 -6.06 3.94
CA LEU A 50 0.44 -6.23 3.08
C LEU A 50 0.16 -5.86 1.63
N LEU A 51 -1.05 -6.15 1.13
CA LEU A 51 -1.47 -5.75 -0.21
C LEU A 51 -1.41 -4.23 -0.39
N ALA A 52 -1.86 -3.45 0.60
CA ALA A 52 -1.78 -1.99 0.52
C ALA A 52 -0.33 -1.48 0.44
N LEU A 53 0.62 -2.11 1.12
CA LEU A 53 2.05 -1.78 0.97
C LEU A 53 2.57 -2.10 -0.43
N ILE A 54 2.13 -3.21 -1.02
CA ILE A 54 2.50 -3.58 -2.40
C ILE A 54 1.94 -2.56 -3.39
N VAL A 55 0.66 -2.20 -3.25
CA VAL A 55 0.01 -1.23 -4.14
C VAL A 55 0.68 0.14 -4.05
N GLU A 56 1.05 0.59 -2.84
CA GLU A 56 1.79 1.83 -2.66
C GLU A 56 3.17 1.79 -3.31
N LEU A 57 3.94 0.70 -3.15
CA LEU A 57 5.24 0.55 -3.82
C LEU A 57 5.12 0.64 -5.34
N LEU A 58 4.07 0.03 -5.89
CA LEU A 58 3.77 0.10 -7.33
C LEU A 58 3.36 1.52 -7.74
N ASN A 59 2.54 2.20 -6.94
CA ASN A 59 2.15 3.59 -7.18
C ASN A 59 3.39 4.50 -7.23
N SER A 60 4.26 4.45 -6.22
CA SER A 60 5.48 5.25 -6.17
C SER A 60 6.45 4.89 -7.30
N ALA A 61 6.54 3.62 -7.70
CA ALA A 61 7.36 3.22 -8.84
C ALA A 61 6.84 3.82 -10.16
N VAL A 62 5.52 3.85 -10.37
CA VAL A 62 4.89 4.49 -11.53
C VAL A 62 5.12 6.00 -11.50
N GLU A 63 4.95 6.66 -10.35
CA GLU A 63 5.22 8.09 -10.18
C GLU A 63 6.68 8.43 -10.52
N ALA A 64 7.63 7.69 -9.96
CA ALA A 64 9.06 7.89 -10.23
C ALA A 64 9.42 7.66 -11.72
N ALA A 65 8.79 6.68 -12.38
CA ALA A 65 8.99 6.45 -13.80
C ALA A 65 8.45 7.60 -14.67
N ILE A 66 7.28 8.13 -14.32
CA ILE A 66 6.65 9.25 -15.03
C ILE A 66 7.45 10.54 -14.84
N ASP A 67 7.88 10.83 -13.60
CA ASP A 67 8.63 12.04 -13.28
C ASP A 67 10.00 12.09 -13.94
N ARG A 68 10.59 10.92 -14.25
CA ARG A 68 11.81 10.82 -15.06
C ARG A 68 11.58 11.16 -16.53
N ILE A 69 10.42 10.82 -17.09
CA ILE A 69 10.17 10.88 -18.55
C ILE A 69 9.72 12.27 -18.99
N SER A 70 8.93 12.98 -18.20
CA SER A 70 8.32 14.24 -18.65
C SER A 70 8.20 15.26 -17.52
N LEU A 71 8.88 16.40 -17.69
CA LEU A 71 8.70 17.58 -16.83
C LEU A 71 7.47 18.41 -17.26
N ASP A 72 7.00 18.24 -18.49
CA ASP A 72 5.76 18.85 -18.98
C ASP A 72 4.55 17.99 -18.60
N ARG A 73 3.48 18.63 -18.12
CA ARG A 73 2.25 17.93 -17.74
C ARG A 73 1.54 17.38 -18.99
N HIS A 74 1.88 16.16 -19.39
CA HIS A 74 1.16 15.44 -20.43
C HIS A 74 -0.13 14.81 -19.85
N PRO A 75 -1.29 14.86 -20.57
CA PRO A 75 -2.54 14.26 -20.10
C PRO A 75 -2.43 12.78 -19.71
N LEU A 76 -1.62 12.01 -20.44
CA LEU A 76 -1.37 10.59 -20.13
C LEU A 76 -0.59 10.39 -18.82
N SER A 77 0.40 11.26 -18.54
CA SER A 77 1.15 11.23 -17.28
C SER A 77 0.24 11.48 -16.10
N LYS A 78 -0.70 12.42 -16.23
CA LYS A 78 -1.73 12.67 -15.22
C LYS A 78 -2.59 11.43 -15.00
N ASN A 79 -3.15 10.84 -16.07
CA ASN A 79 -4.02 9.67 -15.95
C ASN A 79 -3.31 8.48 -15.27
N ALA A 80 -2.04 8.25 -15.57
CA ALA A 80 -1.29 7.15 -14.96
C ALA A 80 -1.09 7.36 -13.45
N LYS A 81 -0.78 8.60 -13.00
CA LYS A 81 -0.71 8.94 -11.57
C LYS A 81 -2.08 8.82 -10.88
N ASP A 82 -3.13 9.32 -11.51
CA ASP A 82 -4.50 9.26 -10.98
C ASP A 82 -4.95 7.79 -10.81
N MET A 83 -4.62 6.91 -11.75
CA MET A 83 -4.92 5.47 -11.65
C MET A 83 -4.15 4.78 -10.52
N GLY A 84 -2.88 5.12 -10.33
CA GLY A 84 -2.08 4.59 -9.21
C GLY A 84 -2.65 5.01 -7.86
N SER A 85 -3.01 6.29 -7.70
CA SER A 85 -3.70 6.80 -6.51
C SER A 85 -5.06 6.14 -6.30
N ALA A 86 -5.83 5.89 -7.37
CA ALA A 86 -7.10 5.18 -7.28
C ALA A 86 -6.93 3.72 -6.80
N ALA A 87 -5.92 3.01 -7.31
CA ALA A 87 -5.60 1.66 -6.85
C ALA A 87 -5.27 1.65 -5.34
N GLN A 88 -4.49 2.64 -4.88
CA GLN A 88 -4.17 2.80 -3.47
C GLN A 88 -5.41 3.05 -2.61
N PHE A 89 -6.33 3.89 -3.07
CA PHE A 89 -7.61 4.11 -2.40
C PHE A 89 -8.45 2.83 -2.29
N VAL A 90 -8.50 2.01 -3.35
CA VAL A 90 -9.19 0.72 -3.31
C VAL A 90 -8.53 -0.24 -2.31
N ALA A 91 -7.21 -0.29 -2.26
CA ALA A 91 -6.48 -1.14 -1.31
C ALA A 91 -6.75 -0.74 0.16
N LEU A 92 -6.78 0.55 0.46
CA LEU A 92 -7.18 1.07 1.78
C LEU A 92 -8.64 0.73 2.12
N SER A 93 -9.54 0.87 1.14
CA SER A 93 -10.96 0.50 1.30
C SER A 93 -11.12 -1.00 1.57
N MET A 94 -10.29 -1.85 0.94
CA MET A 94 -10.27 -3.29 1.22
C MET A 94 -9.84 -3.60 2.66
N ILE A 95 -8.84 -2.90 3.20
CA ILE A 95 -8.47 -3.05 4.62
C ILE A 95 -9.69 -2.80 5.50
N ALA A 96 -10.33 -1.64 5.34
CA ALA A 96 -11.49 -1.27 6.14
C ALA A 96 -12.65 -2.27 6.01
N LEU A 97 -12.98 -2.67 4.78
CA LEU A 97 -14.07 -3.61 4.50
C LEU A 97 -13.82 -4.99 5.10
N VAL A 98 -12.65 -5.59 4.85
CA VAL A 98 -12.33 -6.94 5.33
C VAL A 98 -12.24 -6.96 6.86
N TRP A 99 -11.64 -5.94 7.46
CA TRP A 99 -11.61 -5.81 8.91
C TRP A 99 -13.01 -5.65 9.51
N ALA A 100 -13.86 -4.81 8.93
CA ALA A 100 -15.22 -4.64 9.41
C ALA A 100 -16.02 -5.95 9.29
N VAL A 101 -15.95 -6.64 8.16
CA VAL A 101 -16.72 -7.87 7.92
C VAL A 101 -16.31 -9.00 8.86
N ILE A 102 -15.01 -9.16 9.14
CA ILE A 102 -14.50 -10.25 10.00
C ILE A 102 -14.77 -9.97 11.49
N LEU A 103 -14.86 -8.71 11.90
CA LEU A 103 -15.00 -8.31 13.31
C LEU A 103 -16.45 -8.01 13.73
N LEU A 104 -17.39 -7.98 12.78
CA LEU A 104 -18.83 -7.90 13.03
C LEU A 104 -19.40 -9.27 13.45
#